data_AF-A0A833VES2-F1
#
_entry.id   AF-A0A833VES2-F1
#
_cell.length_a   1.000
_cell.length_b   1.000
_cell.length_c   1.000
_cell.angle_alpha   90.00
_cell.angle_beta   90.00
_cell.angle_gamma   90.00
#
_symmetry.space_group_name_H-M   'P 1'
#
loop_
_entity.id
_entity.type
_entity.pdbx_description
1 polymer ?
#
loop_
_entity_poly.entity_id
_entity_poly.type
_entity_poly.pdbx_seq_one_letter_code
_entity_poly.pdbx_strand_id
1 'polypeptide(L)'
;MFKRSLTFVTRNDSDLADQAISFGHQHEFADMAWYPGQRKVLYRKDNRVSVNISGSGVYDFIGFRSTATLAIQVNRFTEDILETEKNADGKCTYSELTTSTLALLAYGLTNNGLIFTGYPVIGYQNKMEAAGGCAFGSEDGLLTACPWDPRLQGSFFHQTTVSIPLDKVKEFISDVQKLRDLQPSALCGLELYDGVLMRYAKASSAYLGKESDVLDFDITYYRSRDPMIPRLYEDFLEEIEQMALFKYGGLPHWGKNRNLAFDGIIQRYNKSQDFLEVKERYDPDGLFSSEWSDQILGLNGTVIVKKAGCALEGLCICSEDIHCAPDNGYYCRPGKVYEDARVCTDVNLSSKNSKLIHGI
;
A
#
# COMPACT_ATOMS: atom_id res chain seq x y z
N MET A 1 7.20 -22.67 20.99
CA MET A 1 6.33 -22.68 19.79
C MET A 1 4.88 -22.57 20.26
N PHE A 2 4.03 -21.78 19.60
CA PHE A 2 2.62 -21.56 19.98
C PHE A 2 1.70 -21.69 18.75
N LYS A 3 0.38 -21.72 18.98
CA LYS A 3 -0.63 -21.69 17.91
C LYS A 3 -1.32 -20.33 17.87
N ARG A 4 -1.91 -20.02 16.74
CA ARG A 4 -2.77 -18.84 16.54
C ARG A 4 -4.21 -19.25 16.40
N SER A 5 -5.12 -18.34 16.70
CA SER A 5 -6.54 -18.43 16.42
C SER A 5 -6.93 -17.20 15.60
N LEU A 6 -7.18 -17.41 14.30
CA LEU A 6 -7.40 -16.36 13.31
C LEU A 6 -8.86 -16.36 12.86
N THR A 7 -9.49 -15.19 12.87
CA THR A 7 -10.83 -14.93 12.31
C THR A 7 -10.83 -13.63 11.53
N PHE A 8 -11.31 -13.67 10.28
CA PHE A 8 -11.59 -12.45 9.52
C PHE A 8 -13.01 -11.97 9.78
N VAL A 9 -13.19 -10.65 9.94
CA VAL A 9 -14.49 -10.01 10.15
C VAL A 9 -14.58 -8.77 9.26
N THR A 10 -15.46 -8.81 8.26
CA THR A 10 -15.73 -7.64 7.42
C THR A 10 -16.78 -6.74 8.06
N ARG A 11 -16.54 -5.43 8.05
CA ARG A 11 -17.49 -4.41 8.52
C ARG A 11 -17.51 -3.23 7.56
N ASN A 12 -18.51 -2.37 7.71
CA ASN A 12 -18.46 -1.03 7.12
C ASN A 12 -17.36 -0.21 7.81
N ASP A 13 -16.77 0.74 7.10
CA ASP A 13 -15.64 1.54 7.59
C ASP A 13 -16.03 2.85 8.30
N SER A 14 -17.31 3.06 8.61
CA SER A 14 -17.80 4.26 9.30
C SER A 14 -17.15 4.51 10.67
N ASP A 15 -16.75 3.46 11.38
CA ASP A 15 -16.06 3.56 12.68
C ASP A 15 -14.55 3.27 12.58
N LEU A 16 -14.00 3.10 11.36
CA LEU A 16 -12.60 2.71 11.16
C LEU A 16 -11.62 3.66 11.84
N ALA A 17 -11.85 4.97 11.73
CA ALA A 17 -10.97 5.98 12.31
C ALA A 17 -10.84 5.84 13.84
N ASP A 18 -11.89 5.40 14.52
CA ASP A 18 -11.89 5.14 15.96
C ASP A 18 -11.33 3.74 16.29
N GLN A 19 -11.73 2.72 15.54
CA GLN A 19 -11.30 1.34 15.79
C GLN A 19 -9.79 1.15 15.55
N ALA A 20 -9.23 1.80 14.54
CA ALA A 20 -7.83 1.67 14.15
C ALA A 20 -6.82 2.07 15.24
N ILE A 21 -7.22 2.87 16.22
CA ILE A 21 -6.34 3.29 17.33
C ILE A 21 -6.20 2.17 18.37
N SER A 22 -7.25 1.35 18.54
CA SER A 22 -7.33 0.39 19.64
C SER A 22 -7.28 -1.08 19.21
N PHE A 23 -7.62 -1.39 17.96
CA PHE A 23 -7.74 -2.77 17.49
C PHE A 23 -6.44 -3.59 17.64
N GLY A 24 -5.29 -2.97 17.40
CA GLY A 24 -3.97 -3.59 17.61
C GLY A 24 -3.65 -3.93 19.07
N HIS A 25 -4.32 -3.30 20.04
CA HIS A 25 -4.22 -3.66 21.47
C HIS A 25 -5.17 -4.79 21.87
N GLN A 26 -6.23 -5.02 21.10
CA GLN A 26 -7.23 -6.05 21.37
C GLN A 26 -6.77 -7.44 20.92
N HIS A 27 -5.88 -7.50 19.93
CA HIS A 27 -5.39 -8.75 19.34
C HIS A 27 -3.89 -8.72 19.07
N GLU A 28 -3.15 -9.73 19.54
CA GLU A 28 -1.68 -9.76 19.52
C GLU A 28 -1.09 -9.61 18.10
N PHE A 29 -1.77 -10.14 17.08
CA PHE A 29 -1.32 -10.08 15.69
C PHE A 29 -2.37 -9.45 14.76
N ALA A 30 -3.10 -8.45 15.27
CA ALA A 30 -4.12 -7.76 14.49
C ALA A 30 -3.51 -7.06 13.25
N ASP A 31 -4.20 -7.20 12.13
CA ASP A 31 -4.06 -6.34 10.95
C ASP A 31 -5.44 -6.02 10.37
N MET A 32 -5.50 -5.02 9.49
CA MET A 32 -6.72 -4.65 8.79
C MET A 32 -6.42 -4.46 7.31
N ALA A 33 -7.35 -4.84 6.44
CA ALA A 33 -7.36 -4.43 5.04
C ALA A 33 -8.53 -3.47 4.82
N TRP A 34 -8.23 -2.21 4.49
CA TRP A 34 -9.23 -1.19 4.22
C TRP A 34 -9.52 -1.13 2.72
N TYR A 35 -10.80 -1.20 2.37
CA TYR A 35 -11.34 -1.09 1.02
C TYR A 35 -12.17 0.20 0.94
N PRO A 36 -11.53 1.37 0.67
CA PRO A 36 -12.20 2.65 0.75
C PRO A 36 -13.34 2.79 -0.26
N GLY A 37 -13.13 2.39 -1.51
CA GLY A 37 -14.14 2.47 -2.58
C GLY A 37 -15.39 1.66 -2.25
N GLN A 38 -15.22 0.51 -1.60
CA GLN A 38 -16.32 -0.32 -1.11
C GLN A 38 -16.89 0.09 0.27
N ARG A 39 -16.31 1.09 0.94
CA ARG A 39 -16.64 1.50 2.32
C ARG A 39 -16.63 0.33 3.30
N LYS A 40 -15.63 -0.54 3.18
CA LYS A 40 -15.47 -1.75 3.98
C LYS A 40 -14.08 -1.84 4.58
N VAL A 41 -14.00 -2.51 5.71
CA VAL A 41 -12.74 -2.93 6.32
C VAL A 41 -12.84 -4.40 6.71
N LEU A 42 -11.79 -5.15 6.40
CA LEU A 42 -11.57 -6.51 6.84
C LEU A 42 -10.68 -6.49 8.08
N TYR A 43 -11.23 -6.86 9.23
CA TYR A 43 -10.47 -7.00 10.47
C TYR A 43 -9.94 -8.43 10.61
N ARG A 44 -8.62 -8.59 10.76
CA ARG A 44 -8.01 -9.87 11.13
C ARG A 44 -7.86 -9.95 12.63
N LYS A 45 -8.76 -10.68 13.28
CA LYS A 45 -8.66 -11.00 14.70
C LYS A 45 -7.74 -12.20 14.85
N ASP A 46 -6.53 -11.97 15.36
CA ASP A 46 -5.50 -12.98 15.41
C ASP A 46 -4.79 -12.96 16.76
N ASN A 47 -4.91 -14.07 17.50
CA ASN A 47 -4.43 -14.16 18.88
C ASN A 47 -3.61 -15.43 19.06
N ARG A 48 -2.59 -15.33 19.91
CA ARG A 48 -1.89 -16.49 20.44
C ARG A 48 -2.84 -17.35 21.27
N VAL A 49 -2.72 -18.66 21.09
CA VAL A 49 -3.40 -19.67 21.90
C VAL A 49 -2.44 -20.79 22.29
N SER A 50 -2.80 -21.54 23.33
CA SER A 50 -2.01 -22.69 23.79
C SER A 50 -1.86 -23.74 22.70
N VAL A 51 -0.69 -24.39 22.66
CA VAL A 51 -0.40 -25.50 21.73
C VAL A 51 -1.35 -26.69 21.91
N ASN A 52 -1.94 -26.83 23.10
CA ASN A 52 -2.88 -27.90 23.43
C ASN A 52 -4.25 -27.76 22.74
N ILE A 53 -4.58 -26.58 22.20
CA ILE A 53 -5.82 -26.39 21.44
C ILE A 53 -5.70 -27.14 20.11
N SER A 54 -6.72 -27.93 19.77
CA SER A 54 -6.77 -28.69 18.51
C SER A 54 -6.82 -27.74 17.31
N GLY A 55 -6.22 -28.17 16.20
CA GLY A 55 -6.15 -27.37 14.97
C GLY A 55 -4.80 -27.53 14.26
N SER A 56 -4.86 -27.71 12.95
CA SER A 56 -3.71 -27.85 12.05
C SER A 56 -3.82 -26.86 10.89
N GLY A 57 -4.37 -25.68 11.19
CA GLY A 57 -4.64 -24.66 10.21
C GLY A 57 -3.37 -24.13 9.56
N VAL A 58 -3.53 -23.66 8.33
CA VAL A 58 -2.48 -23.07 7.51
C VAL A 58 -3.04 -21.81 6.88
N TYR A 59 -2.22 -20.75 6.86
CA TYR A 59 -2.49 -19.55 6.08
C TYR A 59 -1.46 -19.45 4.96
N ASP A 60 -1.90 -19.72 3.75
CA ASP A 60 -1.09 -19.50 2.55
C ASP A 60 -1.82 -18.46 1.70
N PHE A 61 -1.47 -17.19 1.87
CA PHE A 61 -2.18 -16.08 1.24
C PHE A 61 -2.25 -16.22 -0.28
N ILE A 62 -3.44 -16.07 -0.85
CA ILE A 62 -3.70 -16.32 -2.28
C ILE A 62 -2.81 -15.46 -3.18
N GLY A 63 -2.58 -14.19 -2.82
CA GLY A 63 -1.74 -13.28 -3.60
C GLY A 63 -0.28 -13.72 -3.73
N PHE A 64 0.19 -14.65 -2.89
CA PHE A 64 1.57 -15.15 -2.89
C PHE A 64 1.68 -16.60 -3.40
N ARG A 65 0.61 -17.13 -4.00
CA ARG A 65 0.59 -18.47 -4.60
C ARG A 65 1.02 -18.44 -6.06
N SER A 66 1.56 -19.57 -6.53
CA SER A 66 1.82 -19.73 -7.96
C SER A 66 0.49 -19.66 -8.72
N THR A 67 0.42 -18.81 -9.73
CA THR A 67 -0.78 -18.55 -10.52
C THR A 67 -0.50 -18.90 -11.97
N ALA A 68 -1.49 -19.43 -12.69
CA ALA A 68 -1.34 -19.72 -14.12
C ALA A 68 -0.88 -18.48 -14.89
N THR A 69 0.16 -18.61 -15.69
CA THR A 69 0.77 -17.50 -16.43
C THR A 69 -0.24 -16.76 -17.31
N LEU A 70 -1.15 -17.49 -17.96
CA LEU A 70 -2.23 -16.89 -18.75
C LEU A 70 -3.15 -16.00 -17.90
N ALA A 71 -3.50 -16.44 -16.69
CA ALA A 71 -4.35 -15.65 -15.79
C ALA A 71 -3.63 -14.38 -15.30
N ILE A 72 -2.32 -14.47 -15.02
CA ILE A 72 -1.49 -13.31 -14.66
C ILE A 72 -1.52 -12.25 -15.78
N GLN A 73 -1.29 -12.69 -17.03
CA GLN A 73 -1.29 -11.78 -18.18
C GLN A 73 -2.67 -11.19 -18.46
N VAL A 74 -3.73 -11.99 -18.37
CA VAL A 74 -5.11 -11.52 -18.56
C VAL A 74 -5.48 -10.47 -17.51
N ASN A 75 -5.20 -10.74 -16.22
CA ASN A 75 -5.48 -9.78 -15.15
C ASN A 75 -4.77 -8.44 -15.40
N ARG A 76 -3.49 -8.49 -15.79
CA ARG A 76 -2.75 -7.27 -16.08
C ARG A 76 -3.29 -6.53 -17.31
N PHE A 77 -3.56 -7.25 -18.39
CA PHE A 77 -4.11 -6.68 -19.62
C PHE A 77 -5.48 -6.02 -19.38
N THR A 78 -6.35 -6.65 -18.58
CA THR A 78 -7.63 -6.06 -18.19
C THR A 78 -7.45 -4.77 -17.40
N GLU A 79 -6.52 -4.74 -16.44
CA GLU A 79 -6.21 -3.52 -15.69
C GLU A 79 -5.67 -2.40 -16.60
N ASP A 80 -4.74 -2.71 -17.51
CA ASP A 80 -4.19 -1.74 -18.48
C ASP A 80 -5.28 -1.14 -19.40
N ILE A 81 -6.27 -1.93 -19.81
CA ILE A 81 -7.43 -1.43 -20.57
C ILE A 81 -8.25 -0.47 -19.72
N LEU A 82 -8.59 -0.84 -18.48
CA LEU A 82 -9.41 -0.01 -17.60
C LEU A 82 -8.74 1.34 -17.29
N GLU A 83 -7.41 1.34 -17.15
CA GLU A 83 -6.60 2.56 -17.00
C GLU A 83 -6.63 3.42 -18.27
N THR A 84 -6.36 2.81 -19.43
CA THR A 84 -6.30 3.50 -20.72
C THR A 84 -7.64 4.11 -21.12
N GLU A 85 -8.74 3.38 -20.90
CA GLU A 85 -10.11 3.81 -21.18
C GLU A 85 -10.66 4.77 -20.12
N LYS A 86 -9.92 5.01 -19.03
CA LYS A 86 -10.35 5.80 -17.87
C LYS A 86 -11.67 5.28 -17.28
N ASN A 87 -11.84 3.95 -17.27
CA ASN A 87 -13.07 3.27 -16.90
C ASN A 87 -13.12 2.97 -15.40
N ALA A 88 -13.50 3.98 -14.62
CA ALA A 88 -13.59 3.90 -13.17
C ALA A 88 -14.59 2.84 -12.68
N ASP A 89 -15.77 2.77 -13.32
CA ASP A 89 -16.83 1.82 -12.94
C ASP A 89 -16.42 0.37 -13.19
N GLY A 90 -15.76 0.10 -14.32
CA GLY A 90 -15.17 -1.20 -14.63
C GLY A 90 -14.10 -1.59 -13.61
N LYS A 91 -13.27 -0.64 -13.18
CA LYS A 91 -12.26 -0.86 -12.14
C LYS A 91 -12.87 -1.18 -10.78
N CYS A 92 -13.96 -0.51 -10.40
CA CYS A 92 -14.71 -0.83 -9.19
C CYS A 92 -15.37 -2.21 -9.26
N THR A 93 -16.01 -2.54 -10.38
CA THR A 93 -16.60 -3.87 -10.58
C THR A 93 -15.53 -4.97 -10.47
N TYR A 94 -14.35 -4.75 -11.04
CA TYR A 94 -13.25 -5.70 -10.99
C TYR A 94 -12.66 -5.84 -9.57
N SER A 95 -12.57 -4.73 -8.83
CA SER A 95 -12.20 -4.74 -7.41
C SER A 95 -13.19 -5.55 -6.55
N GLU A 96 -14.49 -5.31 -6.71
CA GLU A 96 -15.52 -6.03 -5.96
C GLU A 96 -15.47 -7.53 -6.24
N LEU A 97 -15.25 -7.91 -7.50
CA LEU A 97 -15.05 -9.31 -7.89
C LEU A 97 -13.79 -9.89 -7.23
N THR A 98 -12.68 -9.15 -7.24
CA THR A 98 -11.40 -9.57 -6.64
C THR A 98 -11.54 -9.80 -5.14
N THR A 99 -12.04 -8.81 -4.42
CA THR A 99 -12.24 -8.87 -2.95
C THR A 99 -13.27 -9.93 -2.55
N SER A 100 -14.36 -10.10 -3.31
CA SER A 100 -15.35 -11.17 -3.08
C SER A 100 -14.75 -12.55 -3.31
N THR A 101 -13.89 -12.71 -4.32
CA THR A 101 -13.19 -13.97 -4.61
C THR A 101 -12.20 -14.32 -3.49
N LEU A 102 -11.43 -13.33 -3.01
CA LEU A 102 -10.53 -13.51 -1.85
C LEU A 102 -11.32 -13.96 -0.62
N ALA A 103 -12.45 -13.31 -0.32
CA ALA A 103 -13.31 -13.67 0.81
C ALA A 103 -13.90 -15.09 0.67
N LEU A 104 -14.39 -15.45 -0.52
CA LEU A 104 -14.94 -16.78 -0.82
C LEU A 104 -13.91 -17.89 -0.59
N LEU A 105 -12.65 -17.62 -0.93
CA LEU A 105 -11.53 -18.54 -0.77
C LEU A 105 -10.83 -18.39 0.60
N ALA A 106 -11.49 -17.73 1.56
CA ALA A 106 -11.00 -17.48 2.92
C ALA A 106 -9.59 -16.87 2.96
N TYR A 107 -9.24 -16.05 1.97
CA TYR A 107 -7.93 -15.43 1.77
C TYR A 107 -6.76 -16.43 1.68
N GLY A 108 -7.07 -17.72 1.54
CA GLY A 108 -6.09 -18.80 1.53
C GLY A 108 -5.91 -19.55 2.85
N LEU A 109 -6.80 -19.33 3.82
CA LEU A 109 -6.84 -20.10 5.05
C LEU A 109 -7.43 -21.50 4.84
N THR A 110 -6.90 -22.48 5.57
CA THR A 110 -7.46 -23.83 5.66
C THR A 110 -7.40 -24.31 7.11
N ASN A 111 -8.37 -25.13 7.55
CA ASN A 111 -8.42 -25.65 8.93
C ASN A 111 -7.51 -26.86 9.15
N ASN A 112 -7.15 -27.56 8.07
CA ASN A 112 -6.37 -28.80 8.10
C ASN A 112 -5.23 -28.85 7.05
N GLY A 113 -4.92 -27.73 6.41
CA GLY A 113 -3.95 -27.66 5.31
C GLY A 113 -4.53 -27.95 3.92
N LEU A 114 -5.81 -28.34 3.81
CA LEU A 114 -6.45 -28.71 2.54
C LEU A 114 -7.71 -27.90 2.25
N ILE A 115 -8.60 -27.77 3.23
CA ILE A 115 -9.91 -27.11 3.04
C ILE A 115 -10.19 -26.11 4.16
N PHE A 116 -10.92 -25.06 3.82
CA PHE A 116 -11.53 -24.15 4.78
C PHE A 116 -12.88 -24.71 5.22
N THR A 117 -13.09 -24.85 6.53
CA THR A 117 -14.36 -25.31 7.12
C THR A 117 -15.01 -24.27 8.01
N GLY A 118 -14.30 -23.18 8.35
CA GLY A 118 -14.84 -22.07 9.13
C GLY A 118 -13.83 -21.43 10.08
N TYR A 119 -14.23 -20.30 10.66
CA TYR A 119 -13.48 -19.61 11.69
C TYR A 119 -13.86 -20.08 13.11
N PRO A 120 -12.94 -19.97 14.10
CA PRO A 120 -11.56 -19.58 13.93
C PRO A 120 -10.70 -20.67 13.29
N VAL A 121 -9.72 -20.27 12.50
CA VAL A 121 -8.69 -21.18 11.99
C VAL A 121 -7.56 -21.23 13.01
N ILE A 122 -7.29 -22.43 13.54
CA ILE A 122 -6.29 -22.65 14.58
C ILE A 122 -5.13 -23.46 14.02
N GLY A 123 -3.92 -22.92 14.09
CA GLY A 123 -2.72 -23.53 13.50
C GLY A 123 -1.44 -23.05 14.16
N TYR A 124 -0.32 -23.73 13.91
CA TYR A 124 0.98 -23.33 14.44
C TYR A 124 1.44 -21.99 13.84
N GLN A 125 2.05 -21.11 14.65
CA GLN A 125 2.48 -19.77 14.23
C GLN A 125 3.22 -19.76 12.89
N ASN A 126 4.19 -20.66 12.71
CA ASN A 126 5.01 -20.75 11.49
C ASN A 126 4.20 -21.15 10.24
N LYS A 127 3.06 -21.80 10.41
CA LYS A 127 2.13 -22.16 9.31
C LYS A 127 1.03 -21.12 9.10
N MET A 128 0.85 -20.21 10.06
CA MET A 128 -0.17 -19.17 10.03
C MET A 128 0.39 -17.78 9.69
N GLU A 129 1.72 -17.61 9.69
CA GLU A 129 2.41 -16.36 9.34
C GLU A 129 3.13 -16.43 8.00
N ALA A 130 3.63 -17.60 7.60
CA ALA A 130 4.41 -17.73 6.38
C ALA A 130 3.50 -17.98 5.18
N ALA A 131 3.60 -17.11 4.18
CA ALA A 131 3.02 -17.29 2.85
C ALA A 131 4.09 -16.95 1.80
N GLY A 132 3.97 -17.53 0.61
CA GLY A 132 5.03 -17.42 -0.41
C GLY A 132 5.21 -18.67 -1.26
N GLY A 133 4.15 -19.48 -1.41
CA GLY A 133 4.23 -20.74 -2.16
C GLY A 133 4.75 -20.58 -3.59
N CYS A 134 4.56 -19.41 -4.22
CA CYS A 134 5.05 -19.15 -5.58
C CYS A 134 6.59 -19.18 -5.70
N ALA A 135 7.33 -18.87 -4.62
CA ALA A 135 8.79 -18.90 -4.63
C ALA A 135 9.39 -20.32 -4.60
N PHE A 136 8.57 -21.32 -4.24
CA PHE A 136 8.98 -22.72 -4.08
C PHE A 136 8.21 -23.66 -5.03
N GLY A 137 7.62 -23.10 -6.09
CA GLY A 137 6.91 -23.87 -7.11
C GLY A 137 7.84 -24.83 -7.86
N SER A 138 7.28 -25.91 -8.39
CA SER A 138 8.00 -26.81 -9.29
C SER A 138 8.39 -26.08 -10.58
N GLU A 139 9.57 -26.38 -11.12
CA GLU A 139 9.94 -25.95 -12.47
C GLU A 139 9.01 -26.61 -13.49
N ASP A 140 7.99 -25.87 -13.92
CA ASP A 140 6.92 -26.34 -14.81
C ASP A 140 7.02 -25.72 -16.22
N GLY A 141 8.14 -25.09 -16.54
CA GLY A 141 8.31 -24.36 -17.80
C GLY A 141 7.53 -23.04 -17.87
N LEU A 142 7.28 -22.37 -16.73
CA LEU A 142 6.48 -21.15 -16.60
C LEU A 142 5.00 -21.33 -16.93
N LEU A 143 4.45 -22.52 -16.71
CA LEU A 143 3.00 -22.71 -16.73
C LEU A 143 2.35 -21.96 -15.56
N THR A 144 3.05 -21.89 -14.43
CA THR A 144 2.69 -21.06 -13.28
C THR A 144 3.86 -20.19 -12.83
N ALA A 145 3.57 -19.04 -12.21
CA ALA A 145 4.58 -18.14 -11.67
C ALA A 145 4.03 -17.29 -10.52
N CYS A 146 4.92 -16.55 -9.84
CA CYS A 146 4.50 -15.44 -8.99
C CYS A 146 3.85 -14.34 -9.87
N PRO A 147 2.78 -13.66 -9.42
CA PRO A 147 2.08 -12.64 -10.22
C PRO A 147 2.97 -11.49 -10.73
N TRP A 148 4.08 -11.20 -10.04
CA TRP A 148 5.06 -10.16 -10.35
C TRP A 148 6.34 -10.69 -11.00
N ASP A 149 6.36 -11.93 -11.52
CA ASP A 149 7.53 -12.47 -12.20
C ASP A 149 7.93 -11.59 -13.40
N PRO A 150 9.17 -11.06 -13.45
CA PRO A 150 9.57 -10.08 -14.47
C PRO A 150 9.67 -10.65 -15.87
N ARG A 151 9.69 -11.98 -16.02
CA ARG A 151 9.68 -12.64 -17.34
C ARG A 151 8.30 -12.59 -17.98
N LEU A 152 7.26 -12.28 -17.20
CA LEU A 152 5.88 -12.19 -17.62
C LEU A 152 5.44 -10.73 -17.75
N GLN A 153 4.45 -10.49 -18.60
CA GLN A 153 3.71 -9.22 -18.62
C GLN A 153 2.61 -9.23 -17.54
N GLY A 154 3.01 -9.46 -16.29
CA GLY A 154 2.13 -9.56 -15.13
C GLY A 154 2.00 -8.26 -14.34
N SER A 155 1.60 -8.40 -13.07
CA SER A 155 1.40 -7.29 -12.14
C SER A 155 2.64 -6.39 -12.09
N PHE A 156 2.41 -5.10 -12.23
CA PHE A 156 3.47 -4.09 -12.23
C PHE A 156 2.94 -2.84 -11.53
N PHE A 157 3.57 -2.52 -10.42
CA PHE A 157 2.99 -1.66 -9.40
C PHE A 157 4.07 -0.88 -8.66
N HIS A 158 3.63 0.19 -8.02
CA HIS A 158 4.36 0.74 -6.89
C HIS A 158 3.73 0.25 -5.59
N GLN A 159 4.56 0.21 -4.54
CA GLN A 159 4.11 0.01 -3.18
C GLN A 159 4.69 1.14 -2.34
N THR A 160 3.81 1.94 -1.77
CA THR A 160 4.13 3.01 -0.82
C THR A 160 3.72 2.54 0.57
N THR A 161 4.55 2.80 1.57
CA THR A 161 4.19 2.50 2.96
C THR A 161 4.61 3.64 3.87
N VAL A 162 3.66 4.16 4.65
CA VAL A 162 3.91 5.25 5.59
C VAL A 162 3.45 4.84 6.98
N SER A 163 4.31 5.08 7.95
CA SER A 163 4.07 4.84 9.37
C SER A 163 3.57 6.12 10.02
N ILE A 164 2.36 6.08 10.57
CA ILE A 164 1.74 7.23 11.23
C ILE A 164 1.61 6.94 12.73
N PRO A 165 2.06 7.85 13.61
CA PRO A 165 1.84 7.78 15.05
C PRO A 165 0.36 7.56 15.40
N LEU A 166 0.08 6.66 16.35
CA LEU A 166 -1.30 6.27 16.69
C LEU A 166 -2.21 7.44 17.09
N ASP A 167 -1.64 8.51 17.66
CA ASP A 167 -2.34 9.73 18.07
C ASP A 167 -2.78 10.62 16.88
N LYS A 168 -2.35 10.30 15.66
CA LYS A 168 -2.71 11.00 14.41
C LYS A 168 -3.50 10.13 13.42
N VAL A 169 -3.64 8.84 13.71
CA VAL A 169 -4.25 7.86 12.81
C VAL A 169 -5.71 8.20 12.52
N LYS A 170 -6.45 8.65 13.53
CA LYS A 170 -7.87 8.97 13.40
C LYS A 170 -8.11 10.09 12.39
N GLU A 171 -7.37 11.18 12.53
CA GLU A 171 -7.46 12.35 11.68
C GLU A 171 -7.03 12.00 10.25
N PHE A 172 -5.96 11.22 10.09
CA PHE A 172 -5.51 10.76 8.78
C PHE A 172 -6.59 9.94 8.07
N ILE A 173 -7.13 8.91 8.72
CA ILE A 173 -8.21 8.08 8.14
C ILE A 173 -9.41 8.96 7.79
N SER A 174 -9.79 9.88 8.67
CA SER A 174 -10.93 10.78 8.44
C SER A 174 -10.73 11.67 7.21
N ASP A 175 -9.52 12.16 6.97
CA ASP A 175 -9.23 12.96 5.78
C ASP A 175 -9.20 12.13 4.49
N VAL A 176 -8.66 10.92 4.54
CA VAL A 176 -8.74 9.98 3.40
C VAL A 176 -10.20 9.59 3.11
N GLN A 177 -11.03 9.45 4.15
CA GLN A 177 -12.47 9.24 4.01
C GLN A 177 -13.18 10.43 3.35
N LYS A 178 -12.85 11.67 3.75
CA LYS A 178 -13.36 12.88 3.06
C LYS A 178 -12.96 12.90 1.60
N LEU A 179 -11.70 12.58 1.30
CA LEU A 179 -11.19 12.55 -0.07
C LEU A 179 -11.95 11.51 -0.91
N ARG A 180 -12.08 10.28 -0.39
CA ARG A 180 -12.92 9.24 -1.00
C ARG A 180 -14.34 9.73 -1.26
N ASP A 181 -14.96 10.41 -0.31
CA ASP A 181 -16.36 10.82 -0.43
C ASP A 181 -16.61 11.81 -1.59
N LEU A 182 -15.56 12.48 -2.08
CA LEU A 182 -15.63 13.31 -3.30
C LEU A 182 -15.73 12.46 -4.59
N GLN A 183 -15.07 11.31 -4.63
CA GLN A 183 -15.10 10.38 -5.77
C GLN A 183 -14.73 8.96 -5.30
N PRO A 184 -15.70 8.15 -4.86
CA PRO A 184 -15.43 6.82 -4.32
C PRO A 184 -14.72 5.89 -5.30
N SER A 185 -15.02 6.04 -6.59
CA SER A 185 -14.44 5.22 -7.66
C SER A 185 -12.93 5.42 -7.84
N ALA A 186 -12.36 6.51 -7.31
CA ALA A 186 -10.94 6.79 -7.39
C ALA A 186 -10.05 5.81 -6.62
N LEU A 187 -10.59 5.19 -5.58
CA LEU A 187 -9.81 4.29 -4.71
C LEU A 187 -10.05 2.81 -4.99
N CYS A 188 -10.95 2.46 -5.92
CA CYS A 188 -11.19 1.08 -6.34
C CYS A 188 -9.93 0.39 -6.89
N GLY A 189 -8.98 1.15 -7.44
CA GLY A 189 -7.73 0.58 -7.93
C GLY A 189 -6.82 -0.01 -6.85
N LEU A 190 -6.90 0.49 -5.61
CA LEU A 190 -6.13 -0.05 -4.48
C LEU A 190 -6.60 -1.46 -4.11
N GLU A 191 -7.89 -1.69 -4.24
CA GLU A 191 -8.57 -2.90 -3.80
C GLU A 191 -8.33 -4.09 -4.74
N LEU A 192 -7.85 -3.85 -5.96
CA LEU A 192 -7.27 -4.89 -6.83
C LEU A 192 -6.00 -5.51 -6.21
N TYR A 193 -5.33 -4.78 -5.31
CA TYR A 193 -4.11 -5.18 -4.61
C TYR A 193 -4.34 -5.41 -3.11
N ASP A 194 -5.53 -5.90 -2.74
CA ASP A 194 -5.95 -6.16 -1.34
C ASP A 194 -6.15 -4.89 -0.48
N GLY A 195 -6.29 -3.73 -1.12
CA GLY A 195 -6.65 -2.48 -0.46
C GLY A 195 -5.48 -1.82 0.27
N VAL A 196 -5.80 -0.98 1.25
CA VAL A 196 -4.81 -0.37 2.14
C VAL A 196 -4.60 -1.30 3.33
N LEU A 197 -3.42 -1.93 3.43
CA LEU A 197 -3.11 -2.82 4.54
C LEU A 197 -2.58 -2.00 5.73
N MET A 198 -3.18 -2.21 6.90
CA MET A 198 -2.92 -1.45 8.10
C MET A 198 -2.33 -2.37 9.18
N ARG A 199 -1.07 -2.11 9.58
CA ARG A 199 -0.30 -3.03 10.43
C ARG A 199 0.38 -2.29 11.57
N TYR A 200 0.25 -2.81 12.78
CA TYR A 200 0.77 -2.15 13.98
C TYR A 200 2.26 -2.43 14.17
N ALA A 201 3.02 -1.40 14.53
CA ALA A 201 4.41 -1.55 14.94
C ALA A 201 4.65 -0.84 16.27
N LYS A 202 5.36 -1.52 17.18
CA LYS A 202 5.78 -0.94 18.45
C LYS A 202 6.93 0.04 18.27
N ALA A 203 7.03 0.98 19.20
CA ALA A 203 8.21 1.82 19.35
C ALA A 203 9.50 0.98 19.40
N SER A 204 10.57 1.51 18.83
CA SER A 204 11.88 0.89 18.71
C SER A 204 12.98 1.82 19.20
N SER A 205 13.99 1.24 19.83
CA SER A 205 15.18 1.98 20.28
C SER A 205 16.24 2.15 19.19
N ALA A 206 16.06 1.52 18.02
CA ALA A 206 16.98 1.61 16.87
C ALA A 206 17.14 3.06 16.39
N TYR A 207 18.31 3.41 15.88
CA TYR A 207 18.61 4.81 15.52
C TYR A 207 17.70 5.38 14.44
N LEU A 208 17.38 4.58 13.43
CA LEU A 208 16.41 4.91 12.37
C LEU A 208 15.07 4.19 12.59
N GLY A 209 14.72 3.94 13.86
CA GLY A 209 13.48 3.29 14.27
C GLY A 209 12.35 4.29 14.53
N LYS A 210 11.13 3.75 14.68
CA LYS A 210 9.94 4.50 15.09
C LYS A 210 9.98 4.74 16.60
N GLU A 211 9.87 5.98 17.07
CA GLU A 211 9.99 6.29 18.50
C GLU A 211 8.69 6.12 19.30
N SER A 212 7.56 6.03 18.60
CA SER A 212 6.25 5.75 19.19
C SER A 212 5.65 4.48 18.58
N ASP A 213 4.58 3.98 19.19
CA ASP A 213 3.71 3.03 18.52
C ASP A 213 3.06 3.70 17.30
N VAL A 214 3.04 2.99 16.19
CA VAL A 214 2.54 3.50 14.90
C VAL A 214 1.61 2.48 14.24
N LEU A 215 0.81 2.99 13.31
CA LEU A 215 0.12 2.18 12.32
C LEU A 215 0.78 2.41 10.96
N ASP A 216 1.28 1.33 10.37
CA ASP A 216 1.79 1.32 9.00
C ASP A 216 0.62 1.21 8.03
N PHE A 217 0.59 2.06 7.00
CA PHE A 217 -0.36 2.01 5.89
C PHE A 217 0.39 1.60 4.63
N ASP A 218 0.29 0.33 4.23
CA ASP A 218 0.81 -0.16 2.96
C ASP A 218 -0.23 0.03 1.86
N ILE A 219 0.16 0.71 0.79
CA ILE A 219 -0.68 1.04 -0.36
C ILE A 219 0.03 0.51 -1.60
N THR A 220 -0.54 -0.54 -2.20
CA THR A 220 -0.05 -1.11 -3.47
C THR A 220 -0.98 -0.66 -4.59
N TYR A 221 -0.42 -0.19 -5.70
CA TYR A 221 -1.23 0.40 -6.77
C TYR A 221 -0.56 0.31 -8.13
N TYR A 222 -1.40 0.37 -9.16
CA TYR A 222 -1.00 0.34 -10.56
C TYR A 222 0.13 1.32 -10.89
N ARG A 223 1.12 0.81 -11.62
CA ARG A 223 2.08 1.62 -12.37
C ARG A 223 2.03 1.20 -13.83
N SER A 224 1.97 2.16 -14.75
CA SER A 224 2.22 1.89 -16.17
C SER A 224 3.67 1.44 -16.37
N ARG A 225 3.97 0.67 -17.42
CA ARG A 225 5.37 0.40 -17.81
C ARG A 225 6.03 1.64 -18.40
N ASP A 226 5.24 2.50 -19.04
CA ASP A 226 5.68 3.82 -19.49
C ASP A 226 5.53 4.83 -18.33
N PRO A 227 6.63 5.41 -17.83
CA PRO A 227 6.58 6.39 -16.72
C PRO A 227 5.88 7.70 -17.07
N MET A 228 5.58 7.95 -18.35
CA MET A 228 4.88 9.16 -18.81
C MET A 228 3.36 8.97 -18.93
N ILE A 229 2.84 7.76 -18.67
CA ILE A 229 1.40 7.47 -18.66
C ILE A 229 0.89 7.56 -17.22
N PRO A 230 0.07 8.57 -16.89
CA PRO A 230 -0.54 8.69 -15.57
C PRO A 230 -1.54 7.56 -15.29
N ARG A 231 -1.71 7.20 -14.02
CA ARG A 231 -2.80 6.34 -13.56
C ARG A 231 -4.12 7.10 -13.54
N LEU A 232 -5.23 6.42 -13.77
CA LEU A 232 -6.58 6.93 -13.51
C LEU A 232 -6.70 7.39 -12.05
N TYR A 233 -7.06 8.66 -11.86
CA TYR A 233 -7.10 9.33 -10.55
C TYR A 233 -5.73 9.36 -9.84
N GLU A 234 -4.65 9.63 -10.61
CA GLU A 234 -3.30 9.85 -10.08
C GLU A 234 -3.30 10.77 -8.84
N ASP A 235 -4.04 11.88 -8.95
CA ASP A 235 -4.21 12.91 -7.94
C ASP A 235 -4.70 12.42 -6.58
N PHE A 236 -5.57 11.40 -6.54
CA PHE A 236 -6.09 10.89 -5.27
C PHE A 236 -5.02 10.17 -4.46
N LEU A 237 -4.19 9.33 -5.09
CA LEU A 237 -3.13 8.66 -4.34
C LEU A 237 -2.00 9.60 -3.99
N GLU A 238 -1.59 10.50 -4.90
CA GLU A 238 -0.57 11.49 -4.60
C GLU A 238 -0.99 12.38 -3.41
N GLU A 239 -2.29 12.73 -3.32
CA GLU A 239 -2.80 13.49 -2.17
C GLU A 239 -2.77 12.67 -0.88
N ILE A 240 -3.13 11.38 -0.91
CA ILE A 240 -3.04 10.48 0.25
C ILE A 240 -1.59 10.34 0.72
N GLU A 241 -0.64 10.14 -0.20
CA GLU A 241 0.78 10.05 0.11
C GLU A 241 1.31 11.34 0.73
N GLN A 242 0.96 12.50 0.15
CA GLN A 242 1.37 13.80 0.68
C GLN A 242 0.72 14.13 2.02
N MET A 243 -0.55 13.76 2.24
CA MET A 243 -1.18 13.86 3.55
C MET A 243 -0.43 13.03 4.59
N ALA A 244 -0.18 11.75 4.29
CA ALA A 244 0.51 10.85 5.21
C ALA A 244 1.91 11.37 5.56
N LEU A 245 2.70 11.75 4.56
CA LEU A 245 4.10 12.17 4.73
C LEU A 245 4.26 13.57 5.29
N PHE A 246 3.50 14.56 4.81
CA PHE A 246 3.74 15.96 5.10
C PHE A 246 2.76 16.53 6.12
N LYS A 247 1.46 16.28 5.98
CA LYS A 247 0.45 16.77 6.93
C LYS A 247 0.55 16.05 8.28
N TYR A 248 0.67 14.73 8.25
CA TYR A 248 0.70 13.90 9.46
C TYR A 248 2.12 13.59 9.95
N GLY A 249 3.14 13.96 9.18
CA GLY A 249 4.55 13.75 9.54
C GLY A 249 4.92 12.27 9.60
N GLY A 250 4.24 11.42 8.82
CA GLY A 250 4.51 10.00 8.78
C GLY A 250 5.95 9.69 8.32
N LEU A 251 6.44 8.53 8.73
CA LEU A 251 7.77 8.03 8.35
C LEU A 251 7.62 7.04 7.19
N PRO A 252 8.36 7.20 6.08
CA PRO A 252 8.32 6.25 4.99
C PRO A 252 8.99 4.94 5.41
N HIS A 253 8.43 3.81 4.96
CA HIS A 253 9.14 2.55 5.00
C HIS A 253 10.33 2.60 4.03
N TRP A 254 11.53 2.31 4.55
CA TRP A 254 12.80 2.38 3.81
C TRP A 254 12.84 1.55 2.51
N GLY A 255 12.16 0.41 2.48
CA GLY A 255 12.13 -0.49 1.32
C GLY A 255 10.87 -0.40 0.43
N LYS A 256 9.95 0.54 0.69
CA LYS A 256 8.63 0.60 0.01
C LYS A 256 8.19 2.04 -0.24
N ASN A 257 9.02 2.84 -0.90
CA ASN A 257 8.75 4.25 -1.20
C ASN A 257 9.59 4.71 -2.39
N ARG A 258 9.31 5.93 -2.85
CA ARG A 258 9.99 6.62 -3.95
C ARG A 258 10.71 7.86 -3.41
N ASN A 259 11.56 8.47 -4.22
CA ASN A 259 12.48 9.53 -3.80
C ASN A 259 11.80 10.67 -3.03
N LEU A 260 10.60 11.11 -3.45
CA LEU A 260 9.85 12.16 -2.77
C LEU A 260 9.68 11.91 -1.27
N ALA A 261 9.44 10.66 -0.88
CA ALA A 261 9.18 10.33 0.52
C ALA A 261 10.42 10.46 1.40
N PHE A 262 11.62 10.41 0.80
CA PHE A 262 12.89 10.46 1.51
C PHE A 262 13.54 11.85 1.54
N ASP A 263 12.91 12.87 0.95
CA ASP A 263 13.44 14.22 0.96
C ASP A 263 13.49 14.79 2.38
N GLY A 264 14.70 15.13 2.84
CA GLY A 264 14.96 15.60 4.20
C GLY A 264 14.63 14.60 5.32
N ILE A 265 14.37 13.33 5.00
CA ILE A 265 13.78 12.38 5.96
C ILE A 265 14.65 12.11 7.18
N ILE A 266 15.98 12.14 7.01
CA ILE A 266 16.94 11.87 8.08
C ILE A 266 16.76 12.81 9.28
N GLN A 267 16.30 14.05 9.02
CA GLN A 267 16.06 15.07 10.04
C GLN A 267 14.87 14.73 10.96
N ARG A 268 14.04 13.76 10.57
CA ARG A 268 12.90 13.30 11.38
C ARG A 268 13.27 12.21 12.39
N TYR A 269 14.51 11.73 12.38
CA TYR A 269 15.02 10.75 13.34
C TYR A 269 15.92 11.44 14.37
N ASN A 270 15.55 11.39 15.66
CA ASN A 270 16.31 12.09 16.70
C ASN A 270 17.71 11.50 16.91
N LYS A 271 17.90 10.22 16.56
CA LYS A 271 19.19 9.51 16.64
C LYS A 271 19.91 9.40 15.30
N SER A 272 19.57 10.25 14.34
CA SER A 272 20.24 10.29 13.03
C SER A 272 21.74 10.54 13.16
N GLN A 273 22.17 11.43 14.05
CA GLN A 273 23.59 11.69 14.27
C GLN A 273 24.32 10.45 14.83
N ASP A 274 23.74 9.76 15.81
CA ASP A 274 24.30 8.51 16.34
C ASP A 274 24.45 7.43 15.26
N PHE A 275 23.48 7.37 14.33
CA PHE A 275 23.55 6.49 13.17
C PHE A 275 24.72 6.85 12.25
N LEU A 276 24.90 8.14 11.94
CA LEU A 276 26.01 8.60 11.09
C LEU A 276 27.37 8.34 11.74
N GLU A 277 27.51 8.52 13.05
CA GLU A 277 28.74 8.19 13.78
C GLU A 277 29.07 6.69 13.72
N VAL A 278 28.05 5.83 13.85
CA VAL A 278 28.24 4.38 13.69
C VAL A 278 28.58 4.02 12.25
N LYS A 279 27.89 4.61 11.27
CA LYS A 279 28.22 4.41 9.84
C LYS A 279 29.69 4.74 9.57
N GLU A 280 30.15 5.92 9.98
CA GLU A 280 31.53 6.37 9.77
C GLU A 280 32.55 5.43 10.45
N ARG A 281 32.25 4.94 11.65
CA ARG A 281 33.14 4.01 12.38
C ARG A 281 33.30 2.66 11.69
N TYR A 282 32.24 2.14 11.09
CA TYR A 282 32.22 0.80 10.50
C TYR A 282 32.47 0.79 8.97
N ASP A 283 32.30 1.94 8.31
CA ASP A 283 32.51 2.11 6.87
C ASP A 283 33.19 3.46 6.55
N PRO A 284 34.43 3.69 7.05
CA PRO A 284 35.14 4.97 6.87
C PRO A 284 35.51 5.26 5.41
N ASP A 285 35.66 4.22 4.60
CA ASP A 285 35.96 4.33 3.17
C ASP A 285 34.68 4.43 2.30
N GLY A 286 33.50 4.34 2.92
CA GLY A 286 32.21 4.45 2.23
C GLY A 286 31.90 3.32 1.25
N LEU A 287 32.42 2.10 1.48
CA LEU A 287 32.24 0.93 0.60
C LEU A 287 30.77 0.52 0.45
N PHE A 288 29.93 0.80 1.46
CA PHE A 288 28.50 0.53 1.43
C PHE A 288 27.66 1.77 1.14
N SER A 289 28.30 2.88 0.77
CA SER A 289 27.66 4.14 0.46
C SER A 289 27.51 4.32 -1.05
N SER A 290 26.51 5.11 -1.44
CA SER A 290 26.19 5.47 -2.81
C SER A 290 25.71 6.92 -2.83
N GLU A 291 25.71 7.56 -4.00
CA GLU A 291 25.15 8.90 -4.17
C GLU A 291 23.72 8.98 -3.60
N TRP A 292 22.90 7.96 -3.86
CA TRP A 292 21.51 7.94 -3.39
C TRP A 292 21.41 7.78 -1.86
N SER A 293 22.22 6.91 -1.24
CA SER A 293 22.21 6.78 0.23
C SER A 293 22.69 8.07 0.90
N ASP A 294 23.67 8.75 0.32
CA ASP A 294 24.19 10.01 0.87
C ASP A 294 23.16 11.14 0.78
N GLN A 295 22.38 11.17 -0.31
CA GLN A 295 21.25 12.10 -0.46
C GLN A 295 20.17 11.86 0.62
N ILE A 296 19.79 10.59 0.84
CA ILE A 296 18.79 10.23 1.86
C ILE A 296 19.28 10.57 3.27
N LEU A 297 20.55 10.32 3.54
CA LEU A 297 21.18 10.59 4.83
C LEU A 297 21.51 12.08 5.02
N GLY A 298 21.16 12.95 4.06
CA GLY A 298 21.38 14.39 4.14
C GLY A 298 22.86 14.78 4.12
N LEU A 299 23.74 13.90 3.63
CA LEU A 299 25.17 14.12 3.56
C LEU A 299 25.55 14.94 2.32
N ASN A 300 24.95 14.64 1.16
CA ASN A 300 25.23 15.34 -0.08
C ASN A 300 24.09 15.23 -1.09
N GLY A 301 23.75 16.34 -1.75
CA GLY A 301 22.74 16.38 -2.81
C GLY A 301 21.29 16.33 -2.32
N THR A 302 20.38 15.98 -3.23
CA THR A 302 18.95 15.79 -2.97
C THR A 302 18.45 14.56 -3.71
N VAL A 303 17.52 13.84 -3.11
CA VAL A 303 16.82 12.73 -3.78
C VAL A 303 15.82 13.23 -4.82
N ILE A 304 15.44 14.51 -4.81
CA ILE A 304 14.44 15.05 -5.71
C ILE A 304 15.00 15.18 -7.13
N VAL A 305 14.31 14.58 -8.09
CA VAL A 305 14.67 14.64 -9.51
C VAL A 305 13.57 15.38 -10.27
N LYS A 306 13.85 16.62 -10.69
CA LYS A 306 12.92 17.40 -11.52
C LYS A 306 13.17 17.15 -13.00
N LYS A 307 12.16 16.58 -13.66
CA LYS A 307 12.12 16.32 -15.10
C LYS A 307 10.66 16.14 -15.54
N ALA A 308 10.41 16.08 -16.84
CA ALA A 308 9.09 15.71 -17.36
C ALA A 308 8.61 14.39 -16.74
N GLY A 309 7.36 14.37 -16.28
CA GLY A 309 6.75 13.21 -15.62
C GLY A 309 7.27 12.86 -14.22
N CYS A 310 8.11 13.70 -13.58
CA CYS A 310 8.71 13.34 -12.30
C CYS A 310 7.70 13.09 -11.17
N ALA A 311 6.53 13.73 -11.19
CA ALA A 311 5.53 13.57 -10.14
C ALA A 311 4.82 12.20 -10.23
N LEU A 312 4.51 11.75 -11.46
CA LEU A 312 3.92 10.44 -11.72
C LEU A 312 4.76 9.29 -11.15
N GLU A 313 6.09 9.45 -11.21
CA GLU A 313 7.06 8.48 -10.71
C GLU A 313 7.47 8.72 -9.25
N GLY A 314 6.83 9.66 -8.53
CA GLY A 314 7.14 9.96 -7.14
C GLY A 314 8.58 10.46 -6.92
N LEU A 315 9.15 11.10 -7.94
CA LEU A 315 10.51 11.66 -7.90
C LEU A 315 10.52 13.13 -7.45
N CYS A 316 9.39 13.80 -7.54
CA CYS A 316 9.22 15.21 -7.18
C CYS A 316 7.76 15.48 -6.75
N ILE A 317 7.53 16.57 -6.00
CA ILE A 317 6.21 17.20 -5.94
C ILE A 317 6.03 18.02 -7.22
N CYS A 318 4.86 17.95 -7.86
CA CYS A 318 4.64 18.75 -9.05
C CYS A 318 4.69 20.26 -8.72
N SER A 319 5.42 21.03 -9.53
CA SER A 319 5.45 22.50 -9.47
C SER A 319 5.14 23.12 -10.82
N GLU A 320 5.29 22.35 -11.89
CA GLU A 320 5.05 22.73 -13.28
C GLU A 320 4.21 21.63 -13.92
N ASP A 321 3.37 22.00 -14.90
CA ASP A 321 2.47 21.04 -15.54
C ASP A 321 3.24 19.92 -16.27
N ILE A 322 4.45 20.18 -16.75
CA ILE A 322 5.32 19.18 -17.40
C ILE A 322 5.68 18.01 -16.47
N HIS A 323 5.61 18.19 -15.15
CA HIS A 323 5.82 17.09 -14.19
C HIS A 323 4.68 16.07 -14.20
N CYS A 324 3.52 16.41 -14.78
CA CYS A 324 2.28 15.64 -14.73
C CYS A 324 1.85 15.03 -16.08
N ALA A 325 2.63 15.15 -17.15
CA ALA A 325 2.25 14.73 -18.51
C ALA A 325 1.01 15.47 -19.07
N PRO A 326 1.16 16.78 -19.41
CA PRO A 326 0.06 17.60 -19.92
C PRO A 326 -0.49 17.12 -21.26
N ASP A 327 0.32 16.42 -22.08
CA ASP A 327 -0.11 15.79 -23.33
C ASP A 327 -1.17 14.69 -23.11
N ASN A 328 -1.25 14.13 -21.89
CA ASN A 328 -2.28 13.16 -21.47
C ASN A 328 -3.46 13.82 -20.74
N GLY A 329 -3.48 15.15 -20.65
CA GLY A 329 -4.53 15.93 -19.98
C GLY A 329 -4.34 16.10 -18.48
N TYR A 330 -3.16 15.78 -17.94
CA TYR A 330 -2.85 15.88 -16.52
C TYR A 330 -1.99 17.10 -16.21
N TYR A 331 -2.41 17.88 -15.21
CA TYR A 331 -1.80 19.15 -14.87
C TYR A 331 -1.55 19.25 -13.36
N CYS A 332 -0.58 20.07 -12.97
CA CYS A 332 -0.24 20.22 -11.57
C CYS A 332 -1.26 21.13 -10.87
N ARG A 333 -2.03 20.60 -9.92
CA ARG A 333 -3.10 21.31 -9.22
C ARG A 333 -3.00 21.13 -7.70
N PRO A 334 -3.63 22.01 -6.90
CA PRO A 334 -3.78 21.78 -5.47
C PRO A 334 -4.52 20.47 -5.18
N GLY A 335 -4.27 19.87 -4.01
CA GLY A 335 -5.10 18.79 -3.47
C GLY A 335 -6.54 19.26 -3.19
N LYS A 336 -7.45 18.31 -3.01
CA LYS A 336 -8.89 18.54 -2.82
C LYS A 336 -9.28 18.73 -1.36
N VAL A 337 -8.69 17.95 -0.47
CA VAL A 337 -8.89 17.96 0.99
C VAL A 337 -7.67 18.56 1.68
N TYR A 338 -6.46 18.21 1.22
CA TYR A 338 -5.22 18.81 1.66
C TYR A 338 -4.70 19.77 0.57
N GLU A 339 -5.14 21.02 0.62
CA GLU A 339 -4.88 22.02 -0.42
C GLU A 339 -3.40 22.38 -0.60
N ASP A 340 -2.56 22.16 0.42
CA ASP A 340 -1.11 22.34 0.33
C ASP A 340 -0.44 21.24 -0.52
N ALA A 341 -1.10 20.10 -0.72
CA ALA A 341 -0.61 19.08 -1.64
C ALA A 341 -0.61 19.62 -3.07
N ARG A 342 0.35 19.15 -3.87
CA ARG A 342 0.40 19.44 -5.31
C ARG A 342 0.37 18.13 -6.08
N VAL A 343 -0.68 17.94 -6.85
CA VAL A 343 -1.04 16.65 -7.44
C VAL A 343 -1.33 16.75 -8.93
N CYS A 344 -1.08 15.67 -9.65
CA CYS A 344 -1.31 15.54 -11.08
C CYS A 344 -2.77 15.18 -11.35
N THR A 345 -3.56 16.19 -11.71
CA THR A 345 -5.01 16.07 -11.90
C THR A 345 -5.37 16.02 -13.37
N ASP A 346 -6.21 15.06 -13.76
CA ASP A 346 -6.86 15.05 -15.06
C ASP A 346 -7.97 16.12 -15.11
N VAL A 347 -7.74 17.18 -15.88
CA VAL A 347 -8.69 18.30 -16.00
C VAL A 347 -9.92 17.93 -16.85
N ASN A 348 -9.83 16.90 -17.68
CA ASN A 348 -10.94 16.43 -18.51
C ASN A 348 -11.92 15.57 -17.71
N LEU A 349 -11.44 14.80 -16.74
CA LEU A 349 -12.30 14.08 -15.79
C LEU A 349 -12.97 15.04 -14.79
N SER A 350 -12.24 16.04 -14.33
CA SER A 350 -12.73 17.05 -13.38
C SER A 350 -13.92 17.86 -13.95
N SER A 351 -13.89 18.19 -15.25
CA SER A 351 -14.95 18.97 -15.91
C SER A 351 -16.26 18.19 -16.17
N LYS A 352 -16.21 16.85 -16.22
CA LYS A 352 -17.41 16.00 -16.31
C LYS A 352 -18.15 15.95 -14.97
N ASN A 353 -17.41 15.92 -13.85
CA ASN A 353 -18.00 15.91 -12.52
C ASN A 353 -18.62 17.27 -12.12
N SER A 354 -18.04 18.40 -12.54
CA SER A 354 -18.65 19.72 -12.27
C SER A 354 -20.02 19.93 -12.94
N LYS A 355 -20.27 19.27 -14.08
CA LYS A 355 -21.58 19.32 -14.77
C LYS A 355 -22.66 18.45 -14.10
N LEU A 356 -22.27 17.39 -13.39
CA LEU A 356 -23.21 16.57 -12.62
C LEU A 356 -23.65 17.26 -11.31
N ILE A 357 -22.79 18.09 -10.71
CA ILE A 357 -23.10 18.81 -9.46
C ILE A 357 -24.01 20.03 -9.70
N HIS A 358 -23.95 20.65 -10.88
CA HIS A 358 -24.80 21.81 -11.24
C HIS A 358 -26.07 21.42 -12.02
N GLY A 359 -26.37 20.13 -12.11
CA GLY A 359 -27.51 19.57 -12.84
C GLY A 359 -28.61 18.99 -11.93
N ILE A 360 -28.76 19.54 -10.72
CA ILE A 360 -29.91 19.30 -9.82
C ILE A 360 -30.62 20.63 -9.57
#